data_AF-A0A7G4RLG1-F1
#
_entry.id   AF-A0A7G4RLG1-F1
#
_cell.length_a   1.000
_cell.length_b   1.000
_cell.length_c   1.000
_cell.angle_alpha   90.00
_cell.angle_beta   90.00
_cell.angle_gamma   90.00
#
_symmetry.space_group_name_H-M   'P 1'
#
loop_
_entity.id
_entity.type
_entity.pdbx_description
1 polymer ?
#
loop_
_entity_poly.entity_id
_entity_poly.type
_entity_poly.pdbx_seq_one_letter_code
_entity_poly.pdbx_strand_id
1 'polypeptide(L)'
;MKLTAIYGQLFISKHGVNDTGVWFAALKDLTPKALDSGVERLMTLSKGDKFCEFPPNCLQFRALCLGFYSDLRLPSAAEAHREVLNSAYSTNPNWSHAVVKFTAKRLGLKFLEIDNEGHSFAVFKEAYERVCHLMRQGHQIPEIKEKVLCTLPQSKDIATTHLAKIRQLLGVA
;
A
#
# COMPACT_ATOMS: atom_id res chain seq x y z
N MET A 1 2.70 17.12 -25.29
CA MET A 1 2.30 15.85 -24.61
C MET A 1 3.46 14.85 -24.68
N LYS A 2 3.75 14.11 -23.60
CA LYS A 2 4.81 13.08 -23.59
C LYS A 2 4.60 12.01 -24.70
N LEU A 3 3.35 11.68 -25.05
CA LEU A 3 3.03 10.69 -26.10
C LEU A 3 3.46 11.13 -27.51
N THR A 4 3.37 12.43 -27.83
CA THR A 4 3.89 12.97 -29.10
C THR A 4 5.40 12.83 -29.20
N ALA A 5 6.12 12.89 -28.08
CA ALA A 5 7.57 12.67 -28.06
C ALA A 5 7.93 11.19 -28.28
N ILE A 6 7.05 10.25 -27.86
CA ILE A 6 7.26 8.80 -28.02
C ILE A 6 7.00 8.36 -29.46
N TYR A 7 5.86 8.79 -30.03
CA TYR A 7 5.34 8.26 -31.30
C TYR A 7 5.47 9.25 -32.47
N GLY A 8 5.89 10.49 -32.22
CA GLY A 8 6.05 11.53 -33.23
C GLY A 8 4.78 11.76 -34.06
N GLN A 9 4.97 11.84 -35.37
CA GLN A 9 3.90 12.15 -36.33
C GLN A 9 2.79 11.09 -36.35
N LEU A 10 3.07 9.84 -35.98
CA LEU A 10 2.06 8.77 -35.96
C LEU A 10 0.95 9.08 -34.95
N PHE A 11 1.30 9.63 -33.78
CA PHE A 11 0.31 10.03 -32.77
C PHE A 11 -0.55 11.19 -33.27
N ILE A 12 0.09 12.21 -33.86
CA ILE A 12 -0.61 13.39 -34.39
C ILE A 12 -1.58 12.99 -35.49
N SER A 13 -1.17 12.10 -36.40
CA SER A 13 -2.02 11.61 -37.49
C SER A 13 -3.26 10.86 -36.97
N LYS A 14 -3.08 10.04 -35.92
CA LYS A 14 -4.16 9.23 -35.33
C LYS A 14 -5.11 9.99 -34.42
N HIS A 15 -4.59 10.92 -33.62
CA HIS A 15 -5.33 11.53 -32.51
C HIS A 15 -5.44 13.05 -32.60
N GLY A 16 -4.78 13.68 -33.56
CA GLY A 16 -4.69 15.12 -33.68
C GLY A 16 -3.63 15.75 -32.78
N VAL A 17 -3.52 17.08 -32.86
CA VAL A 17 -2.58 17.87 -32.05
C VAL A 17 -3.19 18.24 -30.70
N ASN A 18 -4.50 18.47 -30.66
CA ASN A 18 -5.25 18.90 -29.48
C ASN A 18 -6.30 17.84 -29.12
N ASP A 19 -6.52 17.63 -27.82
CA ASP A 19 -7.60 16.77 -27.35
C ASP A 19 -8.96 17.42 -27.65
N THR A 20 -9.91 16.62 -28.14
CA THR A 20 -11.31 17.01 -28.36
C THR A 20 -12.15 16.87 -27.08
N GLY A 21 -11.53 16.56 -25.94
CA GLY A 21 -12.15 16.29 -24.65
C GLY A 21 -12.29 14.81 -24.34
N VAL A 22 -12.01 13.92 -25.30
CA VAL A 22 -12.13 12.46 -25.15
C VAL A 22 -11.02 11.91 -24.24
N TRP A 23 -9.79 12.38 -24.41
CA TRP A 23 -8.68 11.98 -23.54
C TRP A 23 -8.87 12.52 -22.12
N PHE A 24 -9.30 13.77 -21.99
CA PHE A 24 -9.63 14.34 -20.68
C PHE A 24 -10.73 13.53 -19.99
N ALA A 25 -11.86 13.25 -20.66
CA ALA A 25 -12.95 12.48 -20.08
C ALA A 25 -12.51 11.08 -19.63
N ALA A 26 -11.61 10.44 -20.39
CA ALA A 26 -11.10 9.11 -20.10
C ALA A 26 -10.05 9.07 -18.97
N LEU A 27 -9.37 10.18 -18.66
CA LEU A 27 -8.22 10.20 -17.74
C LEU A 27 -8.40 11.11 -16.51
N LYS A 28 -9.44 11.95 -16.47
CA LYS A 28 -9.65 13.00 -15.45
C LYS A 28 -9.69 12.52 -14.00
N ASP A 29 -10.02 11.25 -13.76
CA ASP A 29 -10.11 10.62 -12.45
C ASP A 29 -8.81 9.93 -12.00
N LEU A 30 -7.82 9.84 -12.89
CA LEU A 30 -6.53 9.25 -12.60
C LEU A 30 -5.61 10.24 -11.89
N THR A 31 -4.78 9.72 -11.00
CA THR A 31 -3.80 10.53 -10.28
C THR A 31 -2.59 10.81 -11.17
N PRO A 32 -1.84 11.90 -10.95
CA PRO A 32 -0.62 12.18 -11.71
C PRO A 32 0.38 11.01 -11.71
N LYS A 33 0.51 10.29 -10.58
CA LYS A 33 1.37 9.10 -10.50
C LYS A 33 0.88 7.94 -11.36
N ALA A 34 -0.43 7.72 -11.45
CA ALA A 34 -0.98 6.70 -12.34
C ALA A 34 -0.69 7.06 -13.81
N LEU A 35 -0.81 8.33 -14.17
CA LEU A 35 -0.46 8.81 -15.52
C LEU A 35 1.03 8.63 -15.83
N ASP A 36 1.91 9.00 -14.90
CA ASP A 36 3.35 8.79 -15.06
C ASP A 36 3.72 7.31 -15.19
N SER A 37 3.10 6.43 -14.38
CA SER A 37 3.29 4.97 -14.50
C SER A 37 2.80 4.43 -15.85
N GLY A 38 1.69 4.93 -16.38
CA GLY A 38 1.22 4.57 -17.72
C GLY A 38 2.23 4.95 -18.81
N VAL A 39 2.86 6.13 -18.73
CA VAL A 39 3.92 6.55 -19.65
C VAL A 39 5.17 5.69 -19.49
N GLU A 40 5.60 5.41 -18.27
CA GLU A 40 6.75 4.55 -18.00
C GLU A 40 6.54 3.15 -18.59
N ARG A 41 5.36 2.55 -18.36
CA ARG A 41 4.99 1.26 -18.93
C ARG A 41 5.08 1.24 -20.44
N LEU A 42 4.65 2.31 -21.13
CA LEU A 42 4.81 2.45 -22.59
C LEU A 42 6.27 2.48 -23.02
N MET A 43 7.12 3.19 -22.28
CA MET A 43 8.56 3.31 -22.59
C MET A 43 9.32 2.00 -22.37
N THR A 44 8.83 1.14 -21.48
CA THR A 44 9.46 -0.16 -21.17
C THR A 44 8.97 -1.31 -22.04
N LEU A 45 8.06 -1.08 -22.99
CA LEU A 45 7.58 -2.12 -23.89
C LEU A 45 8.71 -2.63 -24.80
N SER A 46 8.71 -3.93 -25.06
CA SER A 46 9.73 -4.56 -25.90
C SER A 46 9.35 -4.51 -27.38
N LYS A 47 10.34 -4.68 -28.27
CA LYS A 47 10.07 -4.85 -29.70
C LYS A 47 9.10 -6.03 -29.90
N GLY A 48 8.00 -5.79 -30.62
CA GLY A 48 6.91 -6.74 -30.84
C GLY A 48 5.65 -6.48 -30.01
N ASP A 49 5.72 -5.60 -29.00
CA ASP A 49 4.52 -5.12 -28.32
C ASP A 49 3.73 -4.16 -29.21
N LYS A 50 2.40 -4.33 -29.26
CA LYS A 50 1.50 -3.55 -30.13
C LYS A 50 1.65 -2.04 -29.95
N PHE A 51 2.00 -1.58 -28.74
CA PHE A 51 2.18 -0.16 -28.45
C PHE A 51 3.61 0.32 -28.64
N CYS A 52 4.58 -0.53 -28.99
CA CYS A 52 5.89 -0.08 -29.45
C CYS A 52 5.79 0.48 -30.88
N GLU A 53 4.91 -0.09 -31.71
CA GLU A 53 4.78 0.26 -33.12
C GLU A 53 3.65 1.27 -33.38
N PHE A 54 2.58 1.22 -32.58
CA PHE A 54 1.41 2.08 -32.77
C PHE A 54 1.02 2.81 -31.48
N PRO A 55 0.62 4.09 -31.56
CA PRO A 55 0.16 4.82 -30.40
C PRO A 55 -1.12 4.18 -29.81
N PRO A 56 -1.22 4.05 -28.47
CA PRO A 56 -2.44 3.57 -27.83
C PRO A 56 -3.55 4.63 -27.96
N ASN A 57 -4.80 4.18 -28.06
CA ASN A 57 -5.95 5.05 -27.83
C ASN A 57 -6.13 5.38 -26.33
N CYS A 58 -7.02 6.33 -26.01
CA CYS A 58 -7.21 6.79 -24.65
C CYS A 58 -7.61 5.68 -23.65
N LEU A 59 -8.42 4.69 -24.07
CA LEU A 59 -8.83 3.57 -23.21
C LEU A 59 -7.69 2.58 -22.98
N GLN A 60 -6.89 2.31 -24.02
CA GLN A 60 -5.69 1.49 -23.93
C GLN A 60 -4.65 2.15 -23.00
N PHE A 61 -4.43 3.45 -23.14
CA PHE A 61 -3.55 4.18 -22.25
C PHE A 61 -4.07 4.22 -20.81
N ARG A 62 -5.38 4.41 -20.62
CA ARG A 62 -6.02 4.30 -19.30
C ARG A 62 -5.73 2.95 -18.65
N ALA A 63 -5.86 1.84 -19.38
CA ALA A 63 -5.58 0.51 -18.86
C ALA A 63 -4.13 0.36 -18.37
N LEU A 64 -3.16 0.96 -19.09
CA LEU A 64 -1.76 1.00 -18.65
C LEU A 64 -1.59 1.80 -17.35
N CYS A 65 -2.25 2.96 -17.24
CA CYS A 65 -2.20 3.79 -16.04
C CYS A 65 -2.80 3.08 -14.82
N LEU A 66 -3.88 2.31 -15.01
CA LEU A 66 -4.53 1.58 -13.92
C LEU A 66 -3.63 0.50 -13.30
N GLY A 67 -2.62 0.02 -14.04
CA GLY A 67 -1.61 -0.89 -13.53
C GLY A 67 -0.88 -0.36 -12.29
N PHE A 68 -0.73 0.96 -12.16
CA PHE A 68 -0.19 1.60 -10.95
C PHE A 68 -0.89 1.12 -9.68
N TYR A 69 -2.23 1.12 -9.67
CA TYR A 69 -3.01 0.76 -8.47
C TYR A 69 -2.89 -0.74 -8.15
N SER A 70 -2.78 -1.59 -9.17
CA SER A 70 -2.57 -3.03 -9.00
C SER A 70 -1.19 -3.35 -8.42
N ASP A 71 -0.17 -2.58 -8.80
CA ASP A 71 1.21 -2.77 -8.31
C ASP A 71 1.36 -2.36 -6.84
N LEU A 72 0.48 -1.49 -6.31
CA LEU A 72 0.53 -1.10 -4.89
C LEU A 72 0.33 -2.28 -3.94
N ARG A 73 -0.30 -3.39 -4.38
CA ARG A 73 -0.49 -4.64 -3.62
C ARG A 73 -0.87 -4.42 -2.14
N LEU A 74 -1.80 -3.48 -1.90
CA LEU A 74 -2.20 -3.09 -0.55
C LEU A 74 -2.94 -4.24 0.14
N PRO A 75 -2.52 -4.70 1.33
CA PRO A 75 -3.28 -5.71 2.07
C PRO A 75 -4.65 -5.17 2.51
N SER A 76 -5.59 -6.08 2.77
CA SER A 76 -6.88 -5.68 3.35
C SER A 76 -6.68 -5.14 4.76
N ALA A 77 -7.61 -4.29 5.23
CA ALA A 77 -7.54 -3.74 6.58
C ALA A 77 -7.51 -4.84 7.66
N ALA A 78 -8.22 -5.95 7.44
CA ALA A 78 -8.26 -7.08 8.37
C ALA A 78 -6.92 -7.83 8.42
N GLU A 79 -6.30 -8.08 7.26
CA GLU A 79 -4.97 -8.71 7.20
C GLU A 79 -3.91 -7.83 7.87
N ALA A 80 -3.92 -6.53 7.55
CA ALA A 80 -3.01 -5.56 8.13
C ALA A 80 -3.19 -5.42 9.64
N HIS A 81 -4.43 -5.37 10.14
CA HIS A 81 -4.72 -5.29 11.57
C HIS A 81 -4.17 -6.52 12.32
N ARG A 82 -4.49 -7.71 11.83
CA ARG A 82 -4.00 -8.98 12.40
C ARG A 82 -2.48 -9.06 12.38
N GLU A 83 -1.84 -8.59 11.32
CA GLU A 83 -0.38 -8.53 11.23
C GLU A 83 0.22 -7.63 12.32
N VAL A 84 -0.38 -6.48 12.59
CA VAL A 84 0.06 -5.57 13.65
C VAL A 84 -0.08 -6.21 15.02
N LEU A 85 -1.21 -6.86 15.31
CA LEU A 85 -1.41 -7.57 16.57
C LEU A 85 -0.39 -8.69 16.77
N ASN A 86 -0.16 -9.50 15.73
CA ASN A 86 0.85 -10.57 15.76
C ASN A 86 2.28 -10.05 15.91
N SER A 87 2.52 -8.81 15.48
CA SER A 87 3.82 -8.14 15.52
C SER A 87 4.05 -7.30 16.77
N ALA A 88 3.06 -7.17 17.65
CA ALA A 88 3.08 -6.25 18.80
C ALA A 88 4.35 -6.38 19.66
N TYR A 89 4.77 -7.62 19.93
CA TYR A 89 5.92 -7.95 20.79
C TYR A 89 7.18 -8.32 20.00
N SER A 90 7.16 -8.21 18.66
CA SER A 90 8.32 -8.54 17.84
C SER A 90 9.36 -7.41 17.89
N THR A 91 10.63 -7.77 18.10
CA THR A 91 11.75 -6.81 18.08
C THR A 91 12.07 -6.33 16.67
N ASN A 92 11.87 -7.19 15.67
CA ASN A 92 12.09 -6.91 14.25
C ASN A 92 10.93 -7.48 13.42
N PRO A 93 9.74 -6.86 13.46
CA PRO A 93 8.60 -7.31 12.69
C PRO A 93 8.86 -7.22 11.19
N ASN A 94 8.60 -8.32 10.48
CA ASN A 94 8.67 -8.39 9.02
C ASN A 94 7.35 -7.93 8.41
N TRP A 95 7.24 -6.62 8.18
CA TRP A 95 6.01 -6.02 7.66
C TRP A 95 5.75 -6.42 6.21
N SER A 96 4.54 -6.88 5.91
CA SER A 96 4.07 -7.21 4.56
C SER A 96 4.10 -6.00 3.63
N HIS A 97 3.83 -4.81 4.20
CA HIS A 97 3.73 -3.58 3.43
C HIS A 97 4.06 -2.33 4.26
N ALA A 98 4.63 -1.31 3.62
CA ALA A 98 5.05 -0.06 4.29
C ALA A 98 3.88 0.69 4.95
N VAL A 99 2.67 0.62 4.37
CA VAL A 99 1.45 1.19 4.96
C VAL A 99 1.12 0.54 6.31
N VAL A 100 1.33 -0.77 6.45
CA VAL A 100 1.04 -1.49 7.69
C VAL A 100 1.99 -1.00 8.77
N LYS A 101 3.30 -1.00 8.48
CA LYS A 101 4.35 -0.46 9.36
C LYS A 101 4.03 0.97 9.79
N PHE A 102 3.69 1.84 8.83
CA PHE A 102 3.41 3.24 9.11
C PHE A 102 2.17 3.41 9.99
N THR A 103 1.09 2.70 9.68
CA THR A 103 -0.17 2.79 10.45
C THR A 103 0.04 2.30 11.88
N ALA A 104 0.75 1.18 12.04
CA ALA A 104 1.08 0.62 13.34
C ALA A 104 1.88 1.62 14.20
N LYS A 105 2.96 2.19 13.63
CA LYS A 105 3.77 3.20 14.33
C LYS A 105 2.96 4.45 14.66
N ARG A 106 2.12 4.93 13.72
CA ARG A 106 1.31 6.12 13.92
C ARG A 106 0.30 5.97 15.06
N LEU A 107 -0.28 4.78 15.22
CA LEU A 107 -1.23 4.50 16.29
C LEU A 107 -0.53 4.21 17.63
N GLY A 108 0.65 3.60 17.57
CA GLY A 108 1.50 3.35 18.73
C GLY A 108 0.91 2.40 19.76
N LEU A 109 1.49 2.41 20.96
CA LEU A 109 1.15 1.55 22.09
C LEU A 109 -0.33 1.59 22.49
N LYS A 110 -0.93 2.79 22.50
CA LYS A 110 -2.31 3.00 22.96
C LYS A 110 -3.34 2.17 22.18
N PHE A 111 -3.05 1.87 20.92
CA PHE A 111 -3.91 1.03 20.10
C PHE A 111 -3.85 -0.45 20.51
N LEU A 112 -2.71 -0.93 21.00
CA LEU A 112 -2.51 -2.31 21.43
C LEU A 112 -3.09 -2.59 22.82
N GLU A 113 -3.37 -1.55 23.60
CA GLU A 113 -4.03 -1.63 24.92
C GLU A 113 -5.56 -1.79 24.80
N ILE A 114 -6.13 -1.77 23.60
CA ILE A 114 -7.57 -1.94 23.38
C ILE A 114 -7.93 -3.43 23.46
N ASP A 115 -8.53 -3.85 24.57
CA ASP A 115 -8.95 -5.24 24.81
C ASP A 115 -10.05 -5.73 23.85
N ASN A 116 -10.93 -4.83 23.41
CA ASN A 116 -12.01 -5.18 22.50
C ASN A 116 -11.50 -5.21 21.05
N GLU A 117 -11.36 -6.40 20.48
CA GLU A 117 -10.84 -6.60 19.12
C GLU A 117 -11.67 -5.84 18.06
N GLY A 118 -13.00 -5.79 18.19
CA GLY A 118 -13.87 -5.06 17.26
C GLY A 118 -13.61 -3.54 17.28
N HIS A 119 -13.41 -2.97 18.48
CA HIS A 119 -13.06 -1.56 18.64
C HIS A 119 -11.64 -1.28 18.15
N SER A 120 -10.68 -2.14 18.48
CA SER A 120 -9.30 -2.07 17.98
C SER A 120 -9.29 -2.06 16.45
N PHE A 121 -10.00 -3.01 15.83
CA PHE A 121 -10.11 -3.09 14.38
C PHE A 121 -10.72 -1.83 13.76
N ALA A 122 -11.77 -1.26 14.36
CA ALA A 122 -12.40 -0.04 13.85
C ALA A 122 -11.43 1.15 13.84
N VAL A 123 -10.71 1.38 14.95
CA VAL A 123 -9.69 2.43 15.08
C VAL A 123 -8.57 2.23 14.07
N PHE A 124 -8.08 0.99 13.95
CA PHE A 124 -7.02 0.67 12.99
C PHE A 124 -7.47 0.88 11.55
N LYS A 125 -8.64 0.36 11.19
CA LYS A 125 -9.19 0.41 9.83
C LYS A 125 -9.30 1.86 9.35
N GLU A 126 -9.83 2.74 10.17
CA GLU A 126 -9.96 4.16 9.81
C GLU A 126 -8.60 4.81 9.50
N ALA A 127 -7.60 4.58 10.36
CA ALA A 127 -6.26 5.10 10.14
C ALA A 127 -5.59 4.49 8.90
N TYR A 128 -5.72 3.17 8.73
CA TYR A 128 -5.15 2.40 7.63
C TYR A 128 -5.71 2.83 6.27
N GLU A 129 -7.04 3.00 6.17
CA GLU A 129 -7.72 3.39 4.94
C GLU A 129 -7.33 4.80 4.50
N ARG A 130 -7.15 5.73 5.45
CA ARG A 130 -6.63 7.08 5.16
C ARG A 130 -5.22 7.03 4.55
N VAL A 131 -4.34 6.19 5.09
CA VAL A 131 -2.97 6.04 4.56
C VAL A 131 -2.98 5.36 3.19
N CYS A 132 -3.79 4.30 3.02
CA CYS A 132 -4.02 3.67 1.72
C CYS A 132 -4.52 4.68 0.67
N HIS A 133 -5.44 5.57 1.07
CA HIS A 133 -5.96 6.60 0.19
C HIS A 133 -4.86 7.56 -0.29
N LEU A 134 -4.02 8.06 0.63
CA LEU A 134 -2.88 8.92 0.28
C LEU A 134 -1.89 8.20 -0.65
N MET A 135 -1.63 6.91 -0.41
CA MET A 135 -0.74 6.13 -1.27
C MET A 135 -1.33 5.91 -2.66
N ARG A 136 -2.64 5.67 -2.78
CA ARG A 136 -3.34 5.61 -4.09
C ARG A 136 -3.31 6.96 -4.81
N GLN A 137 -3.32 8.08 -4.07
CA GLN A 137 -3.11 9.41 -4.64
C GLN A 137 -1.67 9.64 -5.12
N GLY A 138 -0.74 8.75 -4.77
CA GLY A 138 0.66 8.83 -5.17
C GLY A 138 1.56 9.56 -4.18
N HIS A 139 1.07 9.85 -2.98
CA HIS A 139 1.89 10.40 -1.90
C HIS A 139 2.86 9.34 -1.38
N GLN A 140 4.08 9.78 -1.06
CA GLN A 140 5.04 8.93 -0.36
C GLN A 140 4.70 8.86 1.12
N ILE A 141 4.88 7.68 1.71
CA ILE A 141 4.66 7.47 3.14
C ILE A 141 5.92 7.92 3.88
N PRO A 142 5.84 8.89 4.80
CA PRO A 142 7.00 9.35 5.54
C PRO A 142 7.48 8.28 6.53
N GLU A 143 8.79 8.23 6.76
CA GLU A 143 9.36 7.28 7.70
C GLU A 143 9.20 7.76 9.15
N ILE A 144 8.48 7.00 9.96
CA ILE A 144 8.35 7.26 11.41
C ILE A 144 9.48 6.55 12.16
N LYS A 145 10.26 7.31 12.95
CA LYS A 145 11.46 6.84 13.68
C LYS A 145 11.17 6.06 14.99
N GLU A 146 9.92 5.84 15.36
CA GLU A 146 9.57 5.16 16.61
C GLU A 146 9.94 3.67 16.61
N LYS A 147 10.37 3.17 17.78
CA LYS A 147 11.29 2.03 17.84
C LYS A 147 10.68 0.68 18.24
N VAL A 148 9.56 0.59 18.95
CA VAL A 148 8.93 -0.71 19.25
C VAL A 148 7.43 -0.51 19.54
N LEU A 149 6.59 -1.44 19.12
CA LEU A 149 5.16 -1.44 19.42
C LEU A 149 4.86 -1.81 20.87
N CYS A 150 5.48 -2.83 21.44
CA CYS A 150 5.46 -3.18 22.86
C CYS A 150 6.84 -3.63 23.35
N THR A 151 7.19 -3.33 24.60
CA THR A 151 8.38 -3.90 25.24
C THR A 151 8.16 -5.38 25.54
N LEU A 152 9.13 -6.24 25.19
CA LEU A 152 9.13 -7.63 25.63
C LEU A 152 9.14 -7.71 27.17
N PRO A 153 8.42 -8.66 27.80
CA PRO A 153 8.60 -8.93 29.22
C PRO A 153 10.04 -9.44 29.44
N GLN A 154 10.90 -8.56 29.96
CA GLN A 154 12.35 -8.78 29.98
C GLN A 154 12.87 -9.74 31.06
N SER A 155 12.01 -10.33 31.90
CA SER A 155 12.48 -11.23 32.96
C SER A 155 12.07 -12.67 32.70
N LYS A 156 13.09 -13.50 32.44
CA LYS A 156 12.97 -14.97 32.39
C LYS A 156 12.38 -15.51 33.69
N ASP A 157 12.73 -14.91 34.83
CA ASP A 157 12.23 -15.29 36.15
C ASP A 157 10.72 -15.09 36.28
N ILE A 158 10.22 -13.91 35.88
CA ILE A 158 8.77 -13.61 35.86
C ILE A 158 8.03 -14.62 34.98
N ALA A 159 8.55 -14.91 33.77
CA ALA A 159 7.94 -15.88 32.87
C ALA A 159 7.89 -17.29 33.51
N THR A 160 8.96 -17.73 34.17
CA THR A 160 8.96 -19.02 34.88
C THR A 160 7.99 -19.06 36.07
N THR A 161 7.84 -17.97 36.82
CA THR A 161 6.88 -17.90 37.94
C THR A 161 5.44 -18.00 37.43
N HIS A 162 5.10 -17.27 36.37
CA HIS A 162 3.76 -17.34 35.76
C HIS A 162 3.48 -18.73 35.18
N LEU A 163 4.46 -19.34 34.51
CA LEU A 163 4.33 -20.67 33.93
C LEU A 163 4.16 -21.75 35.00
N ALA A 164 4.89 -21.67 36.12
CA ALA A 164 4.71 -22.54 37.28
C ALA A 164 3.30 -22.42 37.87
N LYS A 165 2.77 -21.19 37.97
CA LYS A 165 1.41 -20.93 38.47
C LYS A 165 0.33 -21.51 37.54
N ILE A 166 0.52 -21.42 36.22
CA ILE A 166 -0.38 -22.02 35.22
C ILE A 166 -0.35 -23.56 35.31
N ARG A 167 0.84 -24.17 35.44
CA ARG A 167 0.97 -25.63 35.63
C ARG A 167 0.23 -26.14 36.87
N GLN A 168 0.33 -25.39 37.98
CA GLN A 168 -0.41 -25.69 39.21
C GLN A 168 -1.93 -25.65 39.01
N LEU A 169 -2.44 -24.66 38.29
CA LEU A 169 -3.88 -24.53 38.00
C LEU A 169 -4.41 -25.64 37.08
N LEU A 170 -3.56 -26.17 36.21
CA LEU A 170 -3.91 -27.25 35.28
C LEU A 170 -3.75 -28.65 35.88
N GLY A 171 -3.24 -28.76 37.12
CA GLY A 171 -3.04 -30.06 37.79
C GLY A 171 -1.95 -30.93 37.17
N VAL A 172 -1.08 -30.33 36.33
CA VAL A 172 0.05 -31.01 35.70
C VAL A 172 1.29 -30.67 36.51
N ALA A 173 1.53 -31.44 37.57
CA ALA A 173 2.76 -31.39 38.36
C ALA A 173 3.76 -32.43 37.85
#